data_AF-A0A916VS76-F1
#
_entry.id   AF-A0A916VS76-F1
#
_cell.length_a   1.000
_cell.length_b   1.000
_cell.length_c   1.000
_cell.angle_alpha   90.00
_cell.angle_beta   90.00
_cell.angle_gamma   90.00
#
_symmetry.space_group_name_H-M   'P 1'
#
loop_
_entity.id
_entity.type
_entity.pdbx_description
1 polymer ?
#
loop_
_entity_poly.entity_id
_entity_poly.type
_entity_poly.pdbx_seq_one_letter_code
_entity_poly.pdbx_strand_id
1 'polypeptide(L)'
;MTEESIYQFVKDKLITHGVDKTPDGLLTLTDQKLFSLFVDLERAARESSFDAVQSASFKIEEYLSSLEKRQLMAFVYMYLKFSDFTPKRTLLDEPLEDGGVRKCTEYRRQVSDEEALIGLWARVKYDQEGERLLRVIYSAS
;
A
#
# COMPACT_ATOMS: atom_id res chain seq x y z
N MET A 1 17.42 -16.45 11.54
CA MET A 1 16.82 -15.35 10.76
C MET A 1 17.12 -14.08 11.51
N THR A 2 17.94 -13.19 10.97
CA THR A 2 18.15 -11.87 11.57
C THR A 2 16.83 -11.13 11.53
N GLU A 3 16.30 -10.73 12.69
CA GLU A 3 15.20 -9.79 12.76
C GLU A 3 15.66 -8.50 12.07
N GLU A 4 15.22 -8.32 10.83
CA GLU A 4 15.43 -7.08 10.12
C GLU A 4 14.61 -6.00 10.83
N SER A 5 15.26 -4.90 11.21
CA SER A 5 14.56 -3.80 11.88
C SER A 5 13.41 -3.31 11.00
N ILE A 6 12.27 -2.96 11.61
CA ILE A 6 11.11 -2.46 10.86
C ILE A 6 11.47 -1.29 9.94
N TYR A 7 12.42 -0.44 10.34
CA TYR A 7 12.93 0.67 9.54
C TYR A 7 13.60 0.19 8.25
N GLN A 8 14.46 -0.83 8.35
CA GLN A 8 15.14 -1.39 7.18
C GLN A 8 14.14 -2.07 6.24
N PHE A 9 13.20 -2.84 6.79
CA PHE A 9 12.12 -3.45 6.01
C PHE A 9 11.29 -2.39 5.25
N VAL A 10 10.86 -1.32 5.92
CA VAL A 10 10.07 -0.23 5.31
C VAL A 10 10.87 0.43 4.19
N LYS A 11 12.16 0.73 4.44
CA LYS A 11 13.05 1.33 3.45
C LYS A 11 13.18 0.45 2.20
N ASP A 12 13.47 -0.83 2.37
CA ASP A 12 13.69 -1.75 1.25
C ASP A 12 12.41 -2.00 0.45
N LYS A 13 11.27 -2.06 1.15
CA LYS A 13 9.97 -2.18 0.50
C LYS A 13 9.62 -0.92 -0.31
N LEU A 14 9.87 0.27 0.24
CA LEU A 14 9.69 1.52 -0.50
C LEU A 14 10.58 1.60 -1.76
N ILE A 15 11.86 1.23 -1.64
CA ILE A 15 12.80 1.16 -2.76
C ILE A 15 12.31 0.17 -3.83
N THR A 16 11.80 -0.99 -3.41
CA THR A 16 11.21 -1.98 -4.33
C THR A 16 10.05 -1.40 -5.13
N HIS A 17 9.32 -0.43 -4.57
CA HIS A 17 8.24 0.29 -5.24
C HIS A 17 8.71 1.54 -6.00
N GLY A 18 10.00 1.82 -6.05
CA GLY A 18 10.62 2.82 -6.91
C GLY A 18 10.58 4.25 -6.37
N VAL A 19 10.46 4.43 -5.04
CA VAL A 19 10.56 5.79 -4.45
C VAL A 19 11.90 6.46 -4.75
N ASP A 20 12.95 5.69 -5.01
CA ASP A 20 14.31 6.17 -5.31
C ASP A 20 14.49 6.59 -6.77
N LYS A 21 13.48 6.38 -7.63
CA LYS A 21 13.57 6.65 -9.06
C LYS A 21 13.30 8.11 -9.43
N THR A 22 12.79 8.92 -8.51
CA THR A 22 12.46 10.33 -8.76
C THR A 22 12.87 11.22 -7.59
N PRO A 23 13.19 12.51 -7.82
CA PRO A 23 13.53 13.44 -6.75
C PRO A 23 12.40 13.60 -5.71
N ASP A 24 11.16 13.69 -6.19
CA ASP A 24 9.98 13.76 -5.33
C ASP A 24 9.77 12.47 -4.53
N GLY A 25 10.02 11.30 -5.14
CA GLY A 25 9.92 10.02 -4.45
C GLY A 25 10.95 9.89 -3.33
N LEU A 26 12.18 10.37 -3.53
CA LEU A 26 13.25 10.32 -2.53
C LEU A 26 12.88 11.04 -1.22
N LEU A 27 11.98 12.03 -1.27
CA LEU A 27 11.42 12.65 -0.05
C LEU A 27 10.80 11.62 0.90
N THR A 28 10.25 10.54 0.37
CA THR A 28 9.67 9.44 1.17
C THR A 28 10.73 8.72 2.01
N LEU A 29 12.00 8.78 1.62
CA LEU A 29 13.13 8.19 2.35
C LEU A 29 13.89 9.22 3.18
N THR A 30 14.00 10.47 2.71
CA THR A 30 14.86 11.49 3.32
C THR A 30 14.14 12.36 4.32
N ASP A 31 12.82 12.58 4.15
CA ASP A 31 12.02 13.30 5.13
C ASP A 31 11.72 12.40 6.33
N GLN A 32 12.28 12.74 7.49
CA GLN A 32 12.19 11.93 8.69
C GLN A 32 10.75 11.72 9.15
N LYS A 33 9.90 12.75 9.02
CA LYS A 33 8.51 12.68 9.47
C LYS A 33 7.70 11.81 8.52
N LEU A 34 7.84 11.99 7.21
CA LEU A 34 7.18 11.15 6.21
C LEU A 34 7.61 9.69 6.38
N PHE A 35 8.91 9.42 6.52
CA PHE A 35 9.40 8.06 6.70
C PHE A 35 8.85 7.42 7.98
N SER A 36 8.77 8.16 9.09
CA SER A 36 8.15 7.67 10.32
C SER A 36 6.68 7.32 10.13
N LEU A 37 5.93 8.09 9.34
CA LEU A 37 4.53 7.78 9.04
C LEU A 37 4.38 6.49 8.22
N PHE A 38 5.33 6.19 7.33
CA PHE A 38 5.38 4.89 6.64
C PHE A 38 5.72 3.73 7.58
N VAL A 39 6.54 3.96 8.61
CA VAL A 39 6.79 2.97 9.66
C VAL A 39 5.53 2.72 10.48
N ASP A 40 4.77 3.76 10.83
CA ASP A 40 3.49 3.61 11.54
C ASP A 40 2.45 2.86 10.68
N LEU A 41 2.42 3.13 9.37
CA LEU A 41 1.60 2.40 8.42
C LEU A 41 1.96 0.90 8.40
N GLU A 42 3.25 0.56 8.39
CA GLU A 42 3.71 -0.83 8.44
C GLU A 42 3.32 -1.51 9.75
N ARG A 43 3.40 -0.81 10.89
CA ARG A 43 2.93 -1.34 12.18
C ARG A 43 1.44 -1.65 12.15
N ALA A 44 0.63 -0.70 11.68
CA ALA A 44 -0.82 -0.86 11.54
C ALA A 44 -1.17 -2.05 10.62
N ALA A 45 -0.43 -2.21 9.52
CA ALA A 45 -0.57 -3.34 8.61
C ALA A 45 -0.25 -4.68 9.30
N ARG A 46 0.87 -4.78 10.04
CA ARG A 46 1.27 -6.00 10.76
C ARG A 46 0.30 -6.38 11.87
N GLU A 47 -0.32 -5.39 12.50
CA GLU A 47 -1.37 -5.59 13.51
C GLU A 47 -2.73 -5.96 12.91
N SER A 48 -2.84 -6.01 11.57
CA SER A 48 -4.09 -6.31 10.85
C SER A 48 -5.25 -5.38 11.23
N SER A 49 -4.95 -4.11 11.55
CA SER A 49 -5.99 -3.13 11.91
C SER A 49 -6.30 -2.22 10.72
N PHE A 50 -7.45 -2.44 10.09
CA PHE A 50 -7.90 -1.63 8.97
C PHE A 50 -8.06 -0.15 9.35
N ASP A 51 -8.65 0.13 10.51
CA ASP A 51 -8.84 1.50 11.01
C ASP A 51 -7.50 2.20 11.25
N ALA A 52 -6.51 1.49 11.81
CA ALA A 52 -5.17 2.04 12.00
C ALA A 52 -4.47 2.31 10.66
N VAL A 53 -4.63 1.43 9.66
CA VAL A 53 -4.11 1.64 8.30
C VAL A 53 -4.74 2.86 7.65
N GLN A 54 -6.06 3.04 7.77
CA GLN A 54 -6.75 4.22 7.25
C GLN A 54 -6.29 5.49 7.95
N SER A 55 -6.16 5.47 9.28
CA SER A 55 -5.67 6.60 10.07
C SER A 55 -4.24 6.97 9.69
N ALA A 56 -3.34 6.00 9.54
CA ALA A 56 -1.95 6.23 9.11
C ALA A 56 -1.91 6.80 7.69
N SER A 57 -2.70 6.24 6.77
CA SER A 57 -2.79 6.73 5.39
C SER A 57 -3.29 8.17 5.32
N PHE A 58 -4.28 8.53 6.15
CA PHE A 58 -4.80 9.90 6.25
C PHE A 58 -3.75 10.87 6.76
N LYS A 59 -3.00 10.50 7.82
CA LYS A 59 -1.90 11.33 8.34
C LYS A 59 -0.80 11.55 7.30
N ILE A 60 -0.50 10.54 6.48
CA ILE A 60 0.43 10.68 5.36
C ILE A 60 -0.14 11.67 4.33
N GLU A 61 -1.41 11.54 3.95
CA GLU A 61 -2.04 12.44 2.98
C GLU A 61 -2.07 13.89 3.46
N GLU A 62 -2.42 14.14 4.72
CA GLU A 62 -2.39 15.48 5.32
C GLU A 62 -0.97 16.06 5.28
N TYR A 63 0.03 15.26 5.65
CA TYR A 63 1.41 15.72 5.65
C TYR A 63 1.92 16.02 4.24
N LEU A 64 1.68 15.13 3.28
CA LEU A 64 2.01 15.34 1.87
C LEU A 64 1.28 16.55 1.28
N SER A 65 0.04 16.79 1.68
CA SER A 65 -0.72 17.97 1.26
C SER A 65 -0.09 19.26 1.79
N SER A 66 0.42 19.26 3.03
CA SER A 66 1.16 20.39 3.59
C SER A 66 2.48 20.71 2.87
N LEU A 67 3.03 19.72 2.14
CA LEU A 67 4.21 19.86 1.31
C LEU A 67 3.90 20.15 -0.16
N GLU A 68 2.61 20.25 -0.54
CA GLU A 68 2.17 20.30 -1.94
C GLU A 68 2.63 19.09 -2.78
N LYS A 69 2.81 17.94 -2.13
CA LYS A 69 3.31 16.68 -2.71
C LYS A 69 2.28 15.54 -2.63
N ARG A 70 0.97 15.86 -2.70
CA ARG A 70 -0.12 14.88 -2.60
C ARG A 70 0.02 13.71 -3.58
N GLN A 71 0.66 13.90 -4.72
CA GLN A 71 0.97 12.85 -5.69
C GLN A 71 1.74 11.66 -5.10
N LEU A 72 2.54 11.87 -4.05
CA LEU A 72 3.28 10.81 -3.38
C LEU A 72 2.37 9.79 -2.67
N MET A 73 1.07 10.05 -2.53
CA MET A 73 0.08 9.04 -2.09
C MET A 73 0.06 7.79 -2.97
N ALA A 74 0.51 7.89 -4.23
CA ALA A 74 0.72 6.71 -5.08
C ALA A 74 1.58 5.64 -4.40
N PHE A 75 2.63 6.06 -3.67
CA PHE A 75 3.53 5.13 -2.98
C PHE A 75 2.86 4.45 -1.78
N VAL A 76 1.94 5.12 -1.07
CA VAL A 76 1.13 4.49 -0.01
C VAL A 76 0.28 3.37 -0.58
N TYR A 77 -0.41 3.64 -1.70
CA TYR A 77 -1.27 2.65 -2.33
C TYR A 77 -0.46 1.49 -2.89
N MET A 78 0.70 1.73 -3.51
CA MET A 78 1.61 0.68 -3.96
C MET A 78 2.15 -0.15 -2.79
N TYR A 79 2.56 0.50 -1.70
CA TYR A 79 3.13 -0.13 -0.51
C TYR A 79 2.18 -1.17 0.11
N LEU A 80 0.87 -0.87 0.10
CA LEU A 80 -0.15 -1.78 0.61
C LEU A 80 -0.64 -2.77 -0.46
N LYS A 81 -0.80 -2.32 -1.72
CA LYS A 81 -1.27 -3.16 -2.84
C LYS A 81 -0.30 -4.28 -3.17
N PHE A 82 1.00 -4.07 -3.04
CA PHE A 82 2.00 -5.11 -3.32
C PHE A 82 2.46 -5.85 -2.06
N SER A 83 1.53 -6.04 -1.12
CA SER A 83 1.73 -6.86 0.08
C SER A 83 1.08 -8.24 -0.09
N ASP A 84 1.38 -9.15 0.85
CA ASP A 84 0.76 -10.47 0.92
C ASP A 84 -0.75 -10.44 1.21
N PHE A 85 -1.29 -9.27 1.53
CA PHE A 85 -2.71 -9.03 1.72
C PHE A 85 -3.50 -8.98 0.41
N THR A 86 -2.81 -8.90 -0.73
CA THR A 86 -3.47 -8.93 -2.03
C THR A 86 -3.45 -10.33 -2.63
N PRO A 87 -4.54 -10.76 -3.30
CA PRO A 87 -4.57 -12.05 -3.95
C PRO A 87 -3.43 -12.20 -4.96
N LYS A 88 -2.73 -13.33 -4.89
CA LYS A 88 -1.81 -13.76 -5.95
C LYS A 88 -2.60 -14.06 -7.23
N ARG A 89 -3.79 -14.63 -7.08
CA ARG A 89 -4.67 -15.02 -8.18
C ARG A 89 -6.12 -14.92 -7.77
N THR A 90 -6.96 -14.41 -8.67
CA THR A 90 -8.41 -14.59 -8.60
C THR A 90 -8.78 -15.71 -9.55
N LEU A 91 -9.45 -16.74 -9.05
CA LEU A 91 -9.93 -17.87 -9.85
C LEU A 91 -11.21 -17.47 -10.60
N LEU A 92 -11.58 -18.26 -11.60
CA LEU A 92 -12.81 -18.03 -12.35
C LEU A 92 -14.02 -18.16 -11.40
N ASP A 93 -15.00 -17.30 -11.63
CA ASP A 93 -16.26 -17.32 -10.91
C ASP A 93 -16.98 -18.66 -11.15
N GLU A 94 -17.33 -19.34 -10.06
CA GLU A 94 -18.06 -20.60 -10.11
C GLU A 94 -19.55 -20.32 -9.90
N PRO A 95 -20.42 -20.52 -10.92
CA PRO A 95 -21.85 -20.38 -10.74
C PRO A 95 -22.38 -21.51 -9.84
N LEU A 96 -23.28 -21.15 -8.94
CA LEU A 96 -23.94 -22.07 -8.03
C LEU A 96 -25.37 -22.39 -8.53
N GLU A 97 -25.90 -23.55 -8.13
CA GLU A 97 -27.22 -24.04 -8.58
C GLU A 97 -28.39 -23.14 -8.16
N ASP A 98 -28.20 -22.34 -7.11
CA ASP A 98 -29.18 -21.37 -6.60
C ASP A 98 -29.13 -20.01 -7.32
N GLY A 99 -28.30 -19.88 -8.37
CA GLY A 99 -28.07 -18.62 -9.07
C GLY A 99 -27.05 -17.70 -8.39
N GLY A 100 -26.45 -18.14 -7.28
CA GLY A 100 -25.31 -17.48 -6.65
C GLY A 100 -24.02 -17.63 -7.47
N VAL A 101 -23.00 -16.86 -7.09
CA VAL A 101 -21.66 -16.96 -7.66
C VAL A 101 -20.65 -17.08 -6.54
N ARG A 102 -19.83 -18.14 -6.59
CA ARG A 102 -18.69 -18.30 -5.69
C ARG A 102 -17.46 -17.65 -6.32
N LYS A 103 -16.83 -16.77 -5.54
CA LYS A 103 -15.56 -16.12 -5.88
C LYS A 103 -14.45 -16.74 -5.05
N CYS A 104 -13.43 -17.25 -5.72
CA CYS A 104 -12.27 -17.87 -5.08
C CYS A 104 -11.00 -17.05 -5.36
N THR A 105 -10.23 -16.78 -4.32
CA THR A 105 -8.95 -16.07 -4.42
C THR A 105 -7.84 -16.88 -3.73
N GLU A 106 -6.67 -16.92 -4.37
CA GLU A 106 -5.47 -17.55 -3.82
C GLU A 106 -4.54 -16.47 -3.28
N TYR A 107 -4.15 -16.61 -2.01
CA TYR A 107 -3.15 -15.77 -1.36
C TYR A 107 -1.82 -16.50 -1.23
N ARG A 108 -0.74 -15.74 -1.02
CA ARG A 108 0.62 -16.32 -0.83
C ARG A 108 0.79 -17.01 0.51
N ARG A 109 -0.06 -16.66 1.47
CA ARG A 109 -0.16 -17.24 2.81
C ARG A 109 -1.61 -17.21 3.28
N GLN A 110 -1.89 -17.73 4.47
CA GLN A 110 -3.16 -17.49 5.13
C GLN A 110 -3.31 -15.99 5.44
N VAL A 111 -4.47 -15.42 5.12
CA VAL A 111 -4.78 -13.99 5.25
C VAL A 111 -6.10 -13.87 6.03
N SER A 112 -6.16 -12.97 7.01
CA SER A 112 -7.40 -12.69 7.75
C SER A 112 -8.36 -11.81 6.93
N ASP A 113 -9.61 -11.70 7.37
CA ASP A 113 -10.60 -10.84 6.70
C ASP A 113 -10.15 -9.36 6.72
N GLU A 114 -9.56 -8.88 7.82
CA GLU A 114 -9.01 -7.53 7.95
C GLU A 114 -7.80 -7.30 7.05
N GLU A 115 -6.89 -8.26 6.96
CA GLU A 115 -5.76 -8.18 6.02
C GLU A 115 -6.28 -8.11 4.57
N ALA A 116 -7.23 -8.98 4.21
CA ALA A 116 -7.86 -8.95 2.89
C ALA A 116 -8.57 -7.62 2.62
N LEU A 117 -9.22 -7.02 3.62
CA LEU A 117 -9.85 -5.71 3.54
C LEU A 117 -8.83 -4.60 3.28
N ILE A 118 -7.68 -4.61 3.97
CA ILE A 118 -6.57 -3.68 3.72
C ILE A 118 -6.09 -3.81 2.27
N GLY A 119 -5.87 -5.03 1.80
CA GLY A 119 -5.43 -5.30 0.42
C GLY A 119 -6.44 -4.84 -0.63
N LEU A 120 -7.72 -5.11 -0.41
CA LEU A 120 -8.82 -4.68 -1.29
C LEU A 120 -8.91 -3.16 -1.35
N TRP A 121 -8.87 -2.48 -0.20
CA TRP A 121 -8.90 -1.03 -0.13
C TRP A 121 -7.72 -0.39 -0.87
N ALA A 122 -6.50 -0.89 -0.65
CA ALA A 122 -5.31 -0.39 -1.33
C ALA A 122 -5.38 -0.58 -2.85
N ARG A 123 -5.91 -1.73 -3.30
CA ARG A 123 -6.17 -1.98 -4.73
C ARG A 123 -7.14 -0.96 -5.30
N VAL A 124 -8.31 -0.77 -4.66
CA VAL A 124 -9.33 0.19 -5.13
C VAL A 124 -8.74 1.59 -5.20
N LYS A 125 -7.98 2.04 -4.20
CA LYS A 125 -7.33 3.35 -4.19
C LYS A 125 -6.29 3.52 -5.29
N TYR A 126 -5.44 2.52 -5.49
CA TYR A 126 -4.47 2.54 -6.58
C TYR A 126 -5.15 2.60 -7.95
N ASP A 127 -6.19 1.79 -8.16
CA ASP A 127 -6.89 1.71 -9.45
C ASP A 127 -7.68 3.02 -9.73
N GLN A 128 -8.18 3.70 -8.69
CA GLN A 128 -8.86 5.00 -8.81
C GLN A 128 -7.90 6.17 -9.09
N GLU A 129 -6.79 6.25 -8.38
CA GLU A 129 -5.94 7.46 -8.38
C GLU A 129 -4.45 7.18 -8.60
N GLY A 130 -3.96 6.00 -8.21
CA GLY A 130 -2.55 5.65 -8.18
C GLY A 130 -1.83 5.88 -9.51
N GLU A 131 -2.36 5.38 -10.63
CA GLU A 131 -1.72 5.58 -11.93
C GLU A 131 -1.65 7.06 -12.34
N ARG A 132 -2.71 7.83 -12.07
CA ARG A 132 -2.75 9.26 -12.37
C ARG A 132 -1.68 10.01 -11.57
N LEU A 133 -1.56 9.69 -10.28
CA LEU A 133 -0.57 10.29 -9.40
C LEU A 133 0.87 9.90 -9.80
N LEU A 134 1.12 8.64 -10.16
CA LEU A 134 2.41 8.19 -10.68
C LEU A 134 2.81 8.95 -11.95
N ARG A 135 1.88 9.18 -12.88
CA ARG A 135 2.17 9.99 -14.07
C ARG A 135 2.66 11.38 -13.70
N VAL A 136 2.06 12.02 -12.70
CA VAL A 136 2.52 13.34 -12.21
C VAL A 136 3.96 13.25 -11.69
N ILE A 137 4.26 12.26 -10.85
CA ILE A 137 5.60 12.05 -10.28
C ILE A 137 6.66 11.88 -11.39
N TYR A 138 6.40 11.00 -12.35
CA TYR A 138 7.36 10.67 -13.42
C TYR A 138 7.39 11.70 -14.55
N SER A 139 6.36 12.54 -14.71
CA SER A 139 6.37 13.65 -15.69
C SER A 139 7.19 14.85 -15.23
N ALA A 140 7.40 14.99 -13.92
CA ALA A 140 8.18 16.05 -13.31
C ALA A 140 9.66 15.68 -13.10
N SER A 141 10.07 14.49 -13.57
CA SER A 141 11.43 13.94 -13.43
C SER A 141 12.28 14.17 -14.67
#